data_AF-A0A922VTV4-F1
#
_entry.id   AF-A0A922VTV4-F1
#
_cell.length_a   1.000
_cell.length_b   1.000
_cell.length_c   1.000
_cell.angle_alpha   90.00
_cell.angle_beta   90.00
_cell.angle_gamma   90.00
#
_symmetry.space_group_name_H-M   'P 1'
#
loop_
_entity.id
_entity.type
_entity.pdbx_description
1 polymer ?
#
loop_
_entity_poly.entity_id
_entity_poly.type
_entity_poly.pdbx_seq_one_letter_code
_entity_poly.pdbx_strand_id
1 'polypeptide(L)' 'MRHDWILDVLSDLHSYALANDLPDLASKVEEALTLARREIGEESQTEDPLVFRARRRVH' A
#
# COMPACT_ATOMS: atom_id res chain seq x y z
N MET A 1 0.80 -11.55 0.94
CA MET A 1 -0.06 -11.72 -0.26
C MET A 1 -1.38 -10.95 -0.21
N ARG A 2 -2.29 -11.12 0.77
CA ARG A 2 -3.57 -10.36 0.82
C ARG A 2 -3.37 -8.85 0.99
N HIS A 3 -2.26 -8.43 1.59
CA HIS A 3 -1.97 -7.04 1.90
C HIS A 3 -0.83 -6.45 1.04
N ASP A 4 -0.24 -7.22 0.12
CA ASP A 4 0.90 -6.72 -0.67
C ASP A 4 0.43 -5.65 -1.66
N TRP A 5 -0.80 -5.77 -2.16
CA TRP A 5 -1.41 -4.78 -3.07
C TRP A 5 -1.54 -3.39 -2.44
N ILE A 6 -1.72 -3.27 -1.13
CA ILE A 6 -1.84 -1.95 -0.48
C ILE A 6 -0.48 -1.26 -0.43
N LEU A 7 0.62 -2.01 -0.31
CA LEU A 7 1.98 -1.46 -0.37
C LEU A 7 2.28 -0.90 -1.77
N ASP A 8 1.86 -1.60 -2.82
CA ASP A 8 1.99 -1.12 -4.20
C ASP A 8 1.19 0.17 -4.41
N VAL A 9 -0.08 0.21 -3.99
CA VAL A 9 -0.93 1.41 -4.10
C VAL A 9 -0.36 2.59 -3.33
N LEU A 10 0.15 2.38 -2.12
CA LEU A 10 0.76 3.44 -1.32
C LEU A 10 2.08 3.92 -1.96
N SER A 11 2.86 3.03 -2.57
CA SER A 11 4.07 3.39 -3.31
C SER A 11 3.77 4.24 -4.56
N ASP A 12 2.74 3.87 -5.32
CA ASP A 12 2.28 4.64 -6.48
C ASP A 12 1.76 6.01 -6.07
N LEU A 13 0.98 6.08 -4.98
CA LEU A 13 0.46 7.33 -4.45
C LEU A 13 1.59 8.25 -3.94
N HIS A 14 2.61 7.69 -3.30
CA HIS A 14 3.79 8.44 -2.87
C HIS A 14 4.53 9.04 -4.07
N SER A 15 4.77 8.23 -5.10
CA SER A 15 5.43 8.66 -6.34
C SER A 15 4.64 9.76 -7.04
N TYR A 16 3.31 9.61 -7.10
CA TYR A 16 2.42 10.65 -7.63
C TYR A 16 2.50 11.95 -6.81
N ALA A 17 2.49 11.87 -5.47
CA ALA A 17 2.57 13.04 -4.61
C ALA A 17 3.89 13.82 -4.82
N LEU A 18 5.01 13.12 -4.92
CA LEU A 18 6.31 13.72 -5.22
C LEU A 18 6.35 14.36 -6.61
N ALA A 19 5.80 13.69 -7.63
CA ALA A 19 5.79 14.19 -9.00
C ALA A 19 4.91 15.45 -9.19
N ASN A 20 4.02 15.75 -8.25
CA ASN A 20 3.07 16.86 -8.34
C ASN A 20 3.29 17.93 -7.25
N ASP A 21 4.46 17.96 -6.61
CA ASP A 21 4.79 18.92 -5.54
C ASP A 21 3.73 18.95 -4.42
N LEU A 22 3.29 17.77 -3.97
CA LEU A 22 2.36 17.59 -2.84
C LEU A 22 3.12 17.05 -1.60
N PRO A 23 3.97 17.86 -0.94
CA PRO A 23 4.90 17.37 0.10
C PRO A 23 4.20 16.83 1.35
N ASP A 24 3.10 17.45 1.78
CA ASP A 24 2.34 16.99 2.95
C ASP A 24 1.69 15.62 2.69
N LEU A 25 1.21 15.41 1.46
CA LEU A 25 0.64 14.13 1.05
C LEU A 25 1.73 13.06 0.99
N ALA A 26 2.88 13.36 0.39
CA ALA A 26 4.02 12.43 0.33
C ALA A 26 4.45 11.98 1.73
N SER A 27 4.60 12.94 2.66
CA SER A 27 4.93 12.67 4.06
C SER A 27 3.92 11.73 4.74
N LYS A 28 2.61 11.99 4.57
CA LYS A 28 1.57 11.12 5.15
C LYS A 28 1.53 9.73 4.54
N VAL A 29 1.83 9.61 3.25
CA VAL A 29 1.88 8.30 2.57
C VAL A 29 3.12 7.52 3.00
N GLU A 30 4.25 8.17 3.26
CA GLU A 30 5.45 7.55 3.83
C GLU A 30 5.20 7.01 5.26
N GLU A 31 4.52 7.79 6.11
CA GLU A 31 4.06 7.33 7.43
C GLU A 31 3.18 6.08 7.30
N ALA A 32 2.21 6.10 6.37
CA ALA A 32 1.31 4.98 6.12
C ALA A 32 2.04 3.74 5.58
N LEU A 33 3.02 3.90 4.69
CA LEU A 33 3.86 2.81 4.18
C LEU A 33 4.63 2.13 5.32
N THR A 34 5.20 2.92 6.23
CA THR A 34 5.94 2.43 7.40
C THR A 34 5.02 1.62 8.31
N LEU A 35 3.82 2.15 8.59
CA LEU A 35 2.82 1.47 9.41
C LEU A 35 2.35 0.16 8.76
N ALA A 36 1.98 0.20 7.48
CA ALA A 36 1.51 -0.97 6.75
C ALA A 36 2.56 -2.09 6.70
N ARG A 37 3.84 -1.76 6.47
CA ARG A 37 4.93 -2.73 6.50
C ARG A 37 5.07 -3.41 7.87
N ARG A 38 4.90 -2.65 8.96
CA ARG A 38 4.92 -3.19 10.33
C ARG A 38 3.74 -4.14 10.55
N GLU A 39 2.53 -3.68 10.29
CA GLU A 39 1.30 -4.46 10.51
C GLU A 39 1.27 -5.74 9.66
N ILE A 40 1.62 -5.66 8.39
CA ILE A 40 1.65 -6.81 7.47
C ILE A 40 2.79 -7.77 7.82
N GLY A 41 3.96 -7.25 8.21
CA GLY A 41 5.09 -8.06 8.65
C GLY A 41 4.78 -8.85 9.93
N GLU A 42 3.97 -8.26 10.82
CA GLU A 42 3.41 -8.93 12.00
C GLU A 42 2.33 -9.96 11.63
N GLU A 43 1.45 -9.64 10.67
CA GLU A 43 0.37 -10.53 10.20
C GLU A 43 0.87 -11.75 9.41
N SER A 44 2.03 -11.65 8.76
CA SER A 44 2.66 -12.74 7.99
C SER A 44 3.01 -13.98 8.83
N GLN A 45 2.94 -13.87 10.17
CA GLN A 45 3.12 -15.01 11.09
C GLN A 45 1.80 -15.78 11.35
N THR A 46 0.67 -15.36 10.77
CA THR A 46 -0.67 -15.94 10.94
C THR A 46 -1.35 -16.12 9.56
N GLU A 47 -1.27 -17.30 8.94
CA GLU A 47 -1.84 -17.67 7.61
C GLU A 47 -3.39 -17.50 7.53
N ASP A 48 -4.13 -17.28 6.41
CA ASP A 48 -4.32 -18.05 5.14
C ASP A 48 -5.24 -17.23 4.13
N PRO A 49 -5.51 -17.59 2.83
CA PRO A 49 -5.28 -16.70 1.69
C PRO A 49 -6.44 -16.69 0.65
N LEU A 50 -7.63 -16.16 0.94
CA LEU A 50 -8.75 -16.25 -0.03
C LEU A 50 -9.67 -15.03 -0.14
N VAL A 51 -9.19 -13.80 0.01
CA VAL A 51 -10.09 -12.63 -0.17
C VAL A 51 -9.38 -11.39 -0.70
N PHE A 52 -9.14 -11.27 -2.02
CA PHE A 52 -9.34 -10.00 -2.76
C PHE A 52 -9.12 -10.12 -4.29
N ARG A 53 -9.69 -11.14 -4.95
CA ARG A 53 -9.98 -11.01 -6.38
C ARG A 53 -11.07 -9.96 -6.57
N ALA A 54 -10.71 -8.68 -6.63
CA ALA A 54 -11.63 -7.63 -7.04
C ALA A 54 -10.92 -6.47 -7.76
N ARG A 55 -11.00 -6.50 -9.09
CA ARG A 55 -11.45 -5.35 -9.92
C ARG A 55 -10.45 -4.20 -10.17
N ARG A 56 -9.57 -4.37 -11.16
CA ARG A 56 -9.54 -3.52 -12.38
C ARG A 56 -8.62 -4.09 -13.47
N ARG A 57 -9.17 -4.99 -14.30
CA ARG A 57 -8.96 -4.85 -15.75
C ARG A 57 -9.84 -3.67 -16.16
N VAL A 58 -9.23 -2.58 -16.56
CA VAL A 58 -9.91 -1.60 -17.42
C VAL A 58 -9.38 -1.86 -18.82
N HIS A 59 -10.32 -1.95 -19.77
CA HIS A 59 -10.11 -2.07 -21.21
C HIS A 59 -9.13 -1.04 -21.77
#